data_AF-A0A6N4QCH1-F1
#
_entry.id   AF-A0A6N4QCH1-F1
#
_cell.length_a   1.000
_cell.length_b   1.000
_cell.length_c   1.000
_cell.angle_alpha   90.00
_cell.angle_beta   90.00
_cell.angle_gamma   90.00
#
_symmetry.space_group_name_H-M   'P 1'
#
loop_
_entity.id
_entity.type
_entity.pdbx_description
1 polymer ?
#
loop_
_entity_poly.entity_id
_entity_poly.type
_entity_poly.pdbx_seq_one_letter_code
_entity_poly.pdbx_strand_id
1 'polypeptide(L)'
;MKNLTTIELMLLNKAIPPLDQHSINEIYRIERLDVKTFNEADVRAEIIDPLLSIIGYRKGKDFSVDREKMIQFRGKTKKYLDYNLTLWEKNFWLIEAKRPNFSQSEFGYDDLRQALEYSIHPEINAALIVLCDGINLEIFDRDESLNESILNILIKDLSKYIDTIRNILDPLQVWFFYRRRIIKSIDRAFEHEGNEGRLSEFTDLITKRLNSKRGQILSNFKKMITLDDNNYIHHIKKAKFDEIIDVHFYLKTTNQGTEILTQNLLKDKSPRSLFQTIYKMFPDDPKDYNDTYFMYSLNYLLSLEQEGVEINWLPAWLSKGNKPSLEVGIINLIKNMLNHFKENKSIKIILLASNTFRRINKILSILLPIQKNIATLEHLKTRYTENEFSWIQIMSSENHHILLGLDQFTLNATFDFVQSFYQKNKNDNLAMKKLKELWNFECSLLNEYPNYIELLKESDYGEMHPTEATDVVYDSLGHGALCIIKKYPKWEEYILENYKKDIENLFNMGSWAAKLMLGYSPEEKVQLSIQNNDLAERFFFNDLNTLNILSNHYRYRSYI
;
A
#
# COMPACT_ATOMS: atom_id res chain seq x y z
N MET A 1 -15.38 -32.40 -6.11
CA MET A 1 -14.88 -31.09 -5.61
C MET A 1 -14.18 -30.33 -6.72
N LYS A 2 -14.55 -29.06 -6.91
CA LYS A 2 -13.93 -28.17 -7.89
C LYS A 2 -12.55 -27.75 -7.35
N ASN A 3 -11.51 -27.78 -8.20
CA ASN A 3 -10.23 -27.21 -7.82
C ASN A 3 -10.38 -25.70 -7.64
N LEU A 4 -9.72 -25.15 -6.61
CA LEU A 4 -9.64 -23.70 -6.40
C LEU A 4 -9.05 -23.03 -7.64
N THR A 5 -9.62 -21.90 -8.03
CA THR A 5 -9.09 -21.02 -9.08
C THR A 5 -7.75 -20.41 -8.66
N THR A 6 -6.96 -19.93 -9.62
CA THR A 6 -5.70 -19.22 -9.34
C THR A 6 -5.92 -18.03 -8.41
N ILE A 7 -7.02 -17.30 -8.56
CA ILE A 7 -7.38 -16.16 -7.70
C ILE A 7 -7.59 -16.62 -6.26
N GLU A 8 -8.38 -17.68 -6.06
CA GLU A 8 -8.62 -18.25 -4.73
C GLU A 8 -7.32 -18.76 -4.11
N LEU A 9 -6.45 -19.38 -4.90
CA LEU A 9 -5.14 -19.82 -4.43
C LEU A 9 -4.26 -18.67 -3.96
N MET A 10 -4.26 -17.52 -4.66
CA MET A 10 -3.49 -16.34 -4.24
C MET A 10 -4.06 -15.68 -2.96
N LEU A 11 -5.38 -15.72 -2.76
CA LEU A 11 -6.02 -15.20 -1.55
C LEU A 11 -5.89 -16.14 -0.34
N LEU A 12 -5.73 -17.43 -0.61
CA LEU A 12 -5.73 -18.49 0.38
C LEU A 12 -4.37 -19.14 0.52
N ASN A 13 -3.26 -18.50 0.11
CA ASN A 13 -1.89 -18.95 0.37
C ASN A 13 -0.97 -17.74 0.46
N LYS A 14 0.25 -17.96 0.96
CA LYS A 14 1.34 -16.97 0.89
C LYS A 14 2.52 -17.49 0.09
N ALA A 15 3.29 -16.57 -0.47
CA ALA A 15 4.63 -16.88 -0.93
C ALA A 15 5.50 -17.21 0.28
N ILE A 16 6.35 -18.21 0.13
CA ILE A 16 7.31 -18.58 1.15
C ILE A 16 8.56 -17.70 0.99
N PRO A 17 8.99 -16.97 2.04
CA PRO A 17 10.22 -16.19 1.96
C PRO A 17 11.45 -17.10 1.89
N PRO A 18 12.55 -16.67 1.26
CA PRO A 18 13.79 -17.46 1.27
C PRO A 18 14.28 -17.67 2.71
N LEU A 19 14.89 -18.83 2.96
CA LEU A 19 15.50 -19.12 4.26
C LEU A 19 16.77 -18.30 4.46
N ASP A 20 17.03 -17.88 5.70
CA ASP A 20 18.30 -17.28 6.08
C ASP A 20 19.41 -18.34 6.15
N GLN A 21 20.67 -17.90 6.11
CA GLN A 21 21.83 -18.80 6.09
C GLN A 21 21.93 -19.68 7.34
N HIS A 22 21.50 -19.20 8.51
CA HIS A 22 21.51 -19.99 9.73
C HIS A 22 20.51 -21.15 9.62
N SER A 23 19.29 -20.87 9.17
CA SER A 23 18.27 -21.89 8.91
C SER A 23 18.74 -22.93 7.89
N ILE A 24 19.41 -22.51 6.82
CA ILE A 24 20.01 -23.41 5.82
C ILE A 24 21.08 -24.32 6.45
N ASN A 25 22.00 -23.75 7.24
CA ASN A 25 23.04 -24.51 7.91
C ASN A 25 22.46 -25.54 8.90
N GLU A 26 21.40 -25.16 9.60
CA GLU A 26 20.73 -26.02 10.57
C GLU A 26 20.04 -27.21 9.89
N ILE A 27 19.42 -27.00 8.72
CA ILE A 27 18.90 -28.10 7.89
C ILE A 27 20.01 -29.10 7.54
N TYR A 28 21.16 -28.62 7.05
CA TYR A 28 22.28 -29.51 6.72
C TYR A 28 22.88 -30.20 7.95
N ARG A 29 22.79 -29.57 9.14
CA ARG A 29 23.18 -30.23 10.40
C ARG A 29 22.25 -31.40 10.68
N ILE A 30 20.94 -31.19 10.61
CA ILE A 30 19.90 -32.21 10.85
C ILE A 30 20.08 -33.40 9.91
N GLU A 31 20.28 -33.16 8.61
CA GLU A 31 20.46 -34.22 7.61
C GLU A 31 21.66 -35.15 7.89
N ARG A 32 22.66 -34.67 8.63
CA ARG A 32 23.90 -35.38 8.92
C ARG A 32 23.92 -36.08 10.28
N LEU A 33 22.85 -35.97 11.07
CA LEU A 33 22.77 -36.60 12.39
C LEU A 33 22.78 -38.13 12.26
N ASP A 34 23.58 -38.80 13.09
CA ASP A 34 23.47 -40.26 13.28
C ASP A 34 22.44 -40.55 14.38
N VAL A 35 21.23 -40.90 13.95
CA VAL A 35 20.08 -41.09 14.85
C VAL A 35 20.01 -42.49 15.46
N LYS A 36 20.98 -43.39 15.21
CA LYS A 36 20.93 -44.79 15.69
C LYS A 36 20.77 -44.94 17.20
N THR A 37 21.35 -44.02 17.97
CA THR A 37 21.31 -44.04 19.44
C THR A 37 20.22 -43.13 20.01
N PHE A 38 19.45 -42.45 19.17
CA PHE A 38 18.48 -41.47 19.63
C PHE A 38 17.30 -42.17 20.33
N ASN A 39 16.86 -41.56 21.42
CA ASN A 39 15.55 -41.79 22.00
C ASN A 39 14.56 -40.70 21.51
N GLU A 40 13.30 -40.78 21.93
CA GLU A 40 12.27 -39.82 21.53
C GLU A 40 12.60 -38.39 21.96
N ALA A 41 13.17 -38.19 23.14
CA ALA A 41 13.58 -36.86 23.61
C ALA A 41 14.74 -36.28 22.78
N ASP A 42 15.66 -37.12 22.30
CA ASP A 42 16.73 -36.69 21.40
C ASP A 42 16.16 -36.26 20.04
N VAL A 43 15.21 -37.02 19.47
CA VAL A 43 14.50 -36.64 18.24
C VAL A 43 13.77 -35.30 18.43
N ARG A 44 13.12 -35.11 19.59
CA ARG A 44 12.46 -33.85 19.94
C ARG A 44 13.44 -32.67 19.94
N ALA A 45 14.56 -32.79 20.65
CA ALA A 45 15.50 -31.69 20.87
C ALA A 45 16.40 -31.40 19.66
N GLU A 46 16.87 -32.42 18.96
CA GLU A 46 17.90 -32.28 17.92
C GLU A 46 17.32 -32.10 16.51
N ILE A 47 16.06 -32.51 16.29
CA ILE A 47 15.43 -32.52 14.96
C ILE A 47 14.17 -31.66 14.96
N ILE A 48 13.17 -32.00 15.78
CA ILE A 48 11.85 -31.35 15.74
C ILE A 48 11.96 -29.90 16.18
N ASP A 49 12.61 -29.62 17.32
CA ASP A 49 12.75 -28.26 17.84
C ASP A 49 13.42 -27.28 16.86
N PRO A 50 14.58 -27.63 16.26
CA PRO A 50 15.19 -26.84 15.20
C PRO A 50 14.30 -26.67 13.98
N LEU A 51 13.63 -27.74 13.53
CA LEU A 51 12.72 -27.69 12.38
C LEU A 51 11.55 -26.72 12.64
N LEU A 52 10.94 -26.77 13.81
CA LEU A 52 9.87 -25.85 14.21
C LEU A 52 10.33 -24.40 14.21
N SER A 53 11.57 -24.14 14.66
CA SER A 53 12.16 -22.80 14.59
C SER A 53 12.39 -22.34 13.15
N ILE A 54 12.87 -23.24 12.26
CA ILE A 54 13.12 -22.95 10.84
C ILE A 54 11.81 -22.61 10.10
N ILE A 55 10.73 -23.33 10.38
CA ILE A 55 9.42 -23.09 9.73
C ILE A 55 8.63 -21.92 10.37
N GLY A 56 9.15 -21.28 11.43
CA GLY A 56 8.63 -20.01 11.93
C GLY A 56 7.95 -20.03 13.30
N TYR A 57 7.94 -21.15 14.03
CA TYR A 57 7.36 -21.22 15.37
C TYR A 57 8.36 -20.89 16.47
N ARG A 58 7.96 -20.06 17.45
CA ARG A 58 8.80 -19.70 18.61
C ARG A 58 7.95 -19.52 19.87
N LYS A 59 8.37 -20.14 20.97
CA LYS A 59 7.68 -20.03 22.26
C LYS A 59 7.51 -18.57 22.69
N GLY A 60 6.30 -18.20 23.13
CA GLY A 60 6.00 -16.87 23.66
C GLY A 60 5.83 -15.76 22.63
N LYS A 61 5.71 -16.09 21.34
CA LYS A 61 5.30 -15.17 20.26
C LYS A 61 3.90 -15.51 19.76
N ASP A 62 3.35 -14.70 18.85
CA ASP A 62 2.02 -14.90 18.24
C ASP A 62 1.84 -16.28 17.57
N PHE A 63 2.96 -16.89 17.15
CA PHE A 63 3.07 -18.27 16.66
C PHE A 63 3.87 -19.11 17.66
N SER A 64 3.18 -19.65 18.68
CA SER A 64 3.82 -20.34 19.80
C SER A 64 3.71 -21.86 19.68
N VAL A 65 4.66 -22.54 20.30
CA VAL A 65 4.65 -23.99 20.51
C VAL A 65 4.37 -24.25 21.99
N ASP A 66 3.28 -24.97 22.26
CA ASP A 66 2.98 -25.49 23.59
C ASP A 66 3.46 -26.94 23.66
N ARG A 67 4.39 -27.22 24.57
CA ARG A 67 4.84 -28.59 24.87
C ARG A 67 4.05 -29.17 26.02
N GLU A 68 3.89 -30.49 26.02
CA GLU A 68 3.29 -31.25 27.13
C GLU A 68 1.89 -30.76 27.49
N LYS A 69 1.08 -30.43 26.48
CA LYS A 69 -0.30 -30.00 26.72
C LYS A 69 -1.10 -31.16 27.31
N MET A 70 -1.62 -30.94 28.51
CA MET A 70 -2.42 -31.92 29.23
C MET A 70 -3.84 -31.95 28.66
N ILE A 71 -4.31 -33.14 28.28
CA ILE A 71 -5.71 -33.39 27.93
C ILE A 71 -6.27 -34.57 28.70
N GLN A 72 -7.60 -34.59 28.84
CA GLN A 72 -8.30 -35.62 29.61
C GLN A 72 -9.42 -36.27 28.80
N PHE A 73 -9.34 -37.59 28.66
CA PHE A 73 -10.43 -38.40 28.15
C PHE A 73 -11.21 -39.01 29.30
N ARG A 74 -12.53 -39.19 29.10
CA ARG A 74 -13.39 -39.85 30.06
C ARG A 74 -12.84 -41.25 30.41
N GLY A 75 -12.51 -41.47 31.68
CA GLY A 75 -12.04 -42.76 32.20
C GLY A 75 -10.56 -43.08 31.96
N LYS A 76 -9.76 -42.17 31.42
CA LYS A 76 -8.29 -42.32 31.31
C LYS A 76 -7.55 -41.33 32.21
N THR A 77 -6.33 -41.69 32.60
CA THR A 77 -5.36 -40.77 33.22
C THR A 77 -4.99 -39.64 32.26
N LYS A 78 -4.48 -38.53 32.82
CA LYS A 78 -3.98 -37.37 32.08
C LYS A 78 -3.00 -37.81 30.99
N LYS A 79 -3.26 -37.44 29.73
CA LYS A 79 -2.34 -37.64 28.60
C LYS A 79 -1.67 -36.31 28.24
N TYR A 80 -0.43 -36.38 27.78
CA TYR A 80 0.39 -35.22 27.41
C TYR A 80 0.81 -35.34 25.95
N LEU A 81 0.66 -34.26 25.19
CA LEU A 81 1.14 -34.17 23.81
C LEU A 81 2.58 -33.66 23.79
N ASP A 82 3.40 -34.19 22.88
CA ASP A 82 4.76 -33.69 22.67
C ASP A 82 4.76 -32.22 22.23
N TYR A 83 3.98 -31.93 21.18
CA TYR A 83 3.87 -30.58 20.65
C TYR A 83 2.46 -30.28 20.17
N ASN A 84 1.99 -29.11 20.58
CA ASN A 84 0.72 -28.55 20.15
C ASN A 84 0.98 -27.12 19.67
N LEU A 85 0.82 -26.90 18.36
CA LEU A 85 1.20 -25.65 17.74
C LEU A 85 0.03 -24.70 17.65
N THR A 86 0.28 -23.45 18.06
CA THR A 86 -0.75 -22.44 18.20
C THR A 86 -0.54 -21.26 17.27
N LEU A 87 -1.65 -20.75 16.71
CA LEU A 87 -1.70 -19.46 16.02
C LEU A 87 -2.72 -18.59 16.75
N TRP A 88 -2.30 -17.46 17.33
CA TRP A 88 -3.17 -16.64 18.17
C TRP A 88 -3.92 -17.48 19.23
N GLU A 89 -3.18 -18.36 19.92
CA GLU A 89 -3.65 -19.17 21.07
C GLU A 89 -4.70 -20.25 20.72
N LYS A 90 -4.96 -20.51 19.44
CA LYS A 90 -5.76 -21.66 19.00
C LYS A 90 -4.86 -22.76 18.46
N ASN A 91 -5.26 -24.00 18.60
CA ASN A 91 -4.49 -25.17 18.17
C ASN A 91 -4.82 -25.49 16.73
N PHE A 92 -3.81 -25.66 15.88
CA PHE A 92 -4.02 -25.87 14.43
C PHE A 92 -3.47 -27.20 13.93
N TRP A 93 -2.36 -27.64 14.49
CA TRP A 93 -1.74 -28.92 14.16
C TRP A 93 -0.89 -29.43 15.31
N LEU A 94 -0.53 -30.71 15.26
CA LEU A 94 0.28 -31.38 16.26
C LEU A 94 1.40 -32.19 15.62
N ILE A 95 2.47 -32.42 16.38
CA ILE A 95 3.52 -33.37 16.03
C ILE A 95 3.72 -34.35 17.18
N GLU A 96 3.77 -35.63 16.84
CA GLU A 96 4.07 -36.73 17.75
C GLU A 96 5.47 -37.25 17.41
N ALA A 97 6.37 -37.25 18.40
CA ALA A 97 7.71 -37.78 18.23
C ALA A 97 7.72 -39.29 18.48
N LYS A 98 8.55 -40.02 17.73
CA LYS A 98 8.79 -41.45 17.94
C LYS A 98 10.28 -41.73 18.02
N ARG A 99 10.62 -42.91 18.50
CA ARG A 99 11.99 -43.42 18.46
C ARG A 99 12.33 -43.87 17.03
N PRO A 100 13.54 -43.59 16.52
CA PRO A 100 13.96 -44.03 15.18
C PRO A 100 13.73 -45.52 14.95
N ASN A 101 13.01 -45.87 13.89
CA ASN A 101 12.75 -47.26 13.52
C ASN A 101 13.31 -47.61 12.14
N PHE A 102 14.54 -48.13 12.10
CA PHE A 102 15.20 -48.54 10.86
C PHE A 102 14.57 -49.76 10.16
N SER A 103 13.63 -50.45 10.80
CA SER A 103 12.96 -51.62 10.22
C SER A 103 11.72 -51.28 9.40
N GLN A 104 11.25 -50.03 9.47
CA GLN A 104 10.05 -49.54 8.79
C GLN A 104 10.35 -48.27 8.02
N SER A 105 9.85 -48.17 6.79
CA SER A 105 9.97 -46.97 5.96
C SER A 105 8.82 -45.98 6.17
N GLU A 106 7.77 -46.39 6.86
CA GLU A 106 6.53 -45.63 7.08
C GLU A 106 6.00 -45.88 8.49
N PHE A 107 5.24 -44.93 9.03
CA PHE A 107 4.62 -45.09 10.34
C PHE A 107 3.48 -46.10 10.32
N GLY A 108 3.39 -46.91 11.39
CA GLY A 108 2.35 -47.92 11.53
C GLY A 108 1.01 -47.35 12.01
N TYR A 109 -0.03 -48.19 11.95
CA TYR A 109 -1.37 -47.84 12.44
C TYR A 109 -1.37 -47.37 13.90
N ASP A 110 -0.60 -48.02 14.78
CA ASP A 110 -0.59 -47.68 16.21
C ASP A 110 0.02 -46.29 16.48
N ASP A 111 1.04 -45.90 15.72
CA ASP A 111 1.65 -44.57 15.80
C ASP A 111 0.67 -43.48 15.35
N LEU A 112 0.04 -43.68 14.19
CA LEU A 112 -0.95 -42.76 13.65
C LEU A 112 -2.20 -42.68 14.55
N ARG A 113 -2.67 -43.81 15.08
CA ARG A 113 -3.81 -43.88 16.00
C ARG A 113 -3.59 -43.03 17.24
N GLN A 114 -2.40 -43.05 17.82
CA GLN A 114 -2.09 -42.23 19.00
C GLN A 114 -2.23 -40.74 18.69
N ALA A 115 -1.62 -40.28 17.59
CA ALA A 115 -1.69 -38.88 17.18
C ALA A 115 -3.11 -38.47 16.73
N LEU A 116 -3.87 -39.39 16.13
CA LEU A 116 -5.27 -39.20 15.77
C LEU A 116 -6.19 -39.03 16.98
N GLU A 117 -6.01 -39.83 18.04
CA GLU A 117 -6.76 -39.67 19.30
C GLU A 117 -6.59 -38.25 19.86
N TYR A 118 -5.39 -37.68 19.75
CA TYR A 118 -5.12 -36.31 20.18
C TYR A 118 -5.74 -35.27 19.27
N SER A 119 -5.65 -35.45 17.95
CA SER A 119 -6.11 -34.46 16.98
C SER A 119 -7.62 -34.26 17.01
N ILE A 120 -8.41 -35.28 17.37
CA ILE A 120 -9.88 -35.18 17.47
C ILE A 120 -10.37 -34.57 18.78
N HIS A 121 -9.51 -34.44 19.79
CA HIS A 121 -9.92 -33.90 21.10
C HIS A 121 -10.40 -32.45 20.93
N PRO A 122 -11.57 -32.04 21.45
CA PRO A 122 -12.13 -30.70 21.18
C PRO A 122 -11.23 -29.53 21.60
N GLU A 123 -10.42 -29.72 22.65
CA GLU A 123 -9.47 -28.70 23.07
C GLU A 123 -8.32 -28.53 22.08
N ILE A 124 -7.98 -29.55 21.27
CA ILE A 124 -6.89 -29.51 20.27
C ILE A 124 -7.48 -29.31 18.88
N ASN A 125 -8.35 -30.20 18.42
CA ASN A 125 -9.01 -30.15 17.12
C ASN A 125 -8.04 -29.82 15.95
N ALA A 126 -6.88 -30.45 15.98
CA ALA A 126 -5.84 -30.32 14.96
C ALA A 126 -6.31 -31.02 13.68
N ALA A 127 -6.18 -30.35 12.53
CA ALA A 127 -6.40 -31.03 11.24
C ALA A 127 -5.18 -31.78 10.77
N LEU A 128 -4.02 -31.14 10.90
CA LEU A 128 -2.78 -31.68 10.40
C LEU A 128 -2.13 -32.48 11.52
N ILE A 129 -1.74 -33.70 11.18
CA ILE A 129 -1.05 -34.63 12.06
C ILE A 129 0.33 -34.82 11.47
N VAL A 130 1.37 -34.63 12.28
CA VAL A 130 2.75 -34.87 11.87
C VAL A 130 3.36 -35.96 12.75
N LEU A 131 4.02 -36.93 12.13
CA LEU A 131 4.76 -37.98 12.80
C LEU A 131 6.24 -37.83 12.42
N CYS A 132 7.14 -37.93 13.39
CA CYS A 132 8.57 -37.89 13.14
C CYS A 132 9.34 -38.78 14.10
N ASP A 133 10.21 -39.64 13.56
CA ASP A 133 11.06 -40.56 14.33
C ASP A 133 12.55 -40.23 14.18
N GLY A 134 12.86 -39.12 13.51
CA GLY A 134 14.23 -38.71 13.18
C GLY A 134 14.81 -39.36 11.92
N ILE A 135 14.14 -40.35 11.33
CA ILE A 135 14.48 -40.93 10.02
C ILE A 135 13.47 -40.47 8.98
N ASN A 136 12.18 -40.59 9.29
CA ASN A 136 11.04 -40.24 8.46
C ASN A 136 10.27 -39.06 9.07
N LEU A 137 9.63 -38.28 8.20
CA LEU A 137 8.64 -37.29 8.57
C LEU A 137 7.42 -37.46 7.67
N GLU A 138 6.27 -37.69 8.29
CA GLU A 138 4.99 -37.84 7.60
C GLU A 138 3.99 -36.78 8.06
N ILE A 139 3.25 -36.21 7.11
CA ILE A 139 2.20 -35.21 7.35
C ILE A 139 0.88 -35.72 6.78
N PHE A 140 -0.18 -35.72 7.58
CA PHE A 140 -1.52 -36.13 7.20
C PHE A 140 -2.52 -34.99 7.36
N ASP A 141 -3.54 -34.95 6.48
CA ASP A 141 -4.76 -34.15 6.70
C ASP A 141 -5.86 -35.09 7.15
N ARG A 142 -6.18 -35.01 8.43
CA ARG A 142 -7.18 -35.84 9.12
C ARG A 142 -8.53 -35.86 8.41
N ASP A 143 -8.91 -34.75 7.77
CA ASP A 143 -10.22 -34.60 7.14
C ASP A 143 -10.23 -35.00 5.66
N GLU A 144 -9.06 -35.27 5.06
CA GLU A 144 -8.90 -35.64 3.65
C GLU A 144 -8.54 -37.11 3.49
N SER A 145 -7.42 -37.56 4.07
CA SER A 145 -7.01 -38.97 4.05
C SER A 145 -6.11 -39.30 5.24
N LEU A 146 -6.35 -40.45 5.86
CA LEU A 146 -5.48 -41.06 6.88
C LEU A 146 -4.73 -42.28 6.35
N ASN A 147 -5.06 -42.73 5.13
CA ASN A 147 -4.35 -43.83 4.48
C ASN A 147 -3.17 -43.31 3.64
N GLU A 148 -3.29 -42.09 3.12
CA GLU A 148 -2.27 -41.44 2.29
C GLU A 148 -1.79 -40.18 3.00
N SER A 149 -0.49 -40.10 3.26
CA SER A 149 0.15 -38.88 3.76
C SER A 149 0.16 -37.81 2.67
N ILE A 150 -0.04 -36.54 3.04
CA ILE A 150 0.20 -35.38 2.18
C ILE A 150 1.68 -35.32 1.77
N LEU A 151 2.56 -35.67 2.71
CA LEU A 151 4.00 -35.66 2.53
C LEU A 151 4.61 -36.79 3.36
N ASN A 152 5.48 -37.59 2.73
CA ASN A 152 6.37 -38.54 3.38
C ASN A 152 7.79 -38.30 2.85
N ILE A 153 8.72 -38.01 3.75
CA ILE A 153 10.13 -37.75 3.41
C ILE A 153 11.07 -38.43 4.38
N LEU A 154 12.29 -38.68 3.90
CA LEU A 154 13.42 -38.99 4.76
C LEU A 154 14.05 -37.69 5.27
N ILE A 155 14.38 -37.63 6.56
CA ILE A 155 15.02 -36.48 7.22
C ILE A 155 16.37 -36.15 6.57
N LYS A 156 17.10 -37.13 6.03
CA LYS A 156 18.34 -36.91 5.27
C LYS A 156 18.16 -36.09 3.98
N ASP A 157 16.92 -35.98 3.49
CA ASP A 157 16.56 -35.25 2.27
C ASP A 157 15.81 -33.93 2.62
N LEU A 158 15.88 -33.47 3.88
CA LEU A 158 15.13 -32.31 4.39
C LEU A 158 15.34 -31.04 3.56
N SER A 159 16.57 -30.76 3.11
CA SER A 159 16.93 -29.61 2.27
C SER A 159 16.17 -29.59 0.94
N LYS A 160 15.85 -30.76 0.38
CA LYS A 160 15.08 -30.89 -0.86
C LYS A 160 13.60 -30.57 -0.65
N TYR A 161 13.05 -30.88 0.52
CA TYR A 161 11.61 -30.82 0.79
C TYR A 161 11.20 -29.70 1.75
N ILE A 162 12.15 -28.91 2.27
CA ILE A 162 11.84 -27.90 3.30
C ILE A 162 10.79 -26.89 2.86
N ASP A 163 10.82 -26.43 1.61
CA ASP A 163 9.79 -25.50 1.12
C ASP A 163 8.43 -26.18 0.94
N THR A 164 8.39 -27.49 0.66
CA THR A 164 7.14 -28.27 0.69
C THR A 164 6.59 -28.36 2.10
N ILE A 165 7.44 -28.63 3.10
CA ILE A 165 7.04 -28.64 4.52
C ILE A 165 6.52 -27.28 4.92
N ARG A 166 7.24 -26.20 4.59
CA ARG A 166 6.84 -24.82 4.90
C ARG A 166 5.52 -24.45 4.20
N ASN A 167 5.26 -24.92 2.98
CA ASN A 167 3.98 -24.69 2.30
C ASN A 167 2.78 -25.31 3.04
N ILE A 168 3.03 -26.32 3.88
CA ILE A 168 1.99 -27.02 4.63
C ILE A 168 1.91 -26.50 6.08
N LEU A 169 3.07 -26.33 6.73
CA LEU A 169 3.20 -26.15 8.17
C LEU A 169 3.66 -24.77 8.61
N ASP A 170 4.09 -23.86 7.71
CA ASP A 170 4.39 -22.48 8.09
C ASP A 170 3.16 -21.84 8.78
N PRO A 171 3.35 -21.02 9.84
CA PRO A 171 2.26 -20.42 10.59
C PRO A 171 1.19 -19.72 9.73
N LEU A 172 1.60 -18.95 8.72
CA LEU A 172 0.65 -18.27 7.84
C LEU A 172 -0.03 -19.28 6.91
N GLN A 173 0.70 -20.26 6.38
CA GLN A 173 0.11 -21.29 5.53
C GLN A 173 -0.94 -22.12 6.26
N VAL A 174 -0.69 -22.48 7.51
CA VAL A 174 -1.63 -23.18 8.38
C VAL A 174 -2.86 -22.30 8.65
N TRP A 175 -2.68 -21.00 8.86
CA TRP A 175 -3.82 -20.09 9.00
C TRP A 175 -4.71 -20.11 7.74
N PHE A 176 -4.11 -20.00 6.57
CA PHE A 176 -4.85 -20.03 5.31
C PHE A 176 -5.45 -21.42 5.02
N PHE A 177 -4.79 -22.49 5.42
CA PHE A 177 -5.30 -23.85 5.33
C PHE A 177 -6.66 -24.00 6.03
N TYR A 178 -6.85 -23.37 7.20
CA TYR A 178 -8.14 -23.37 7.87
C TYR A 178 -9.23 -22.62 7.09
N ARG A 179 -8.88 -21.54 6.39
CA ARG A 179 -9.83 -20.85 5.51
C ARG A 179 -10.22 -21.74 4.33
N ARG A 180 -9.26 -22.45 3.72
CA ARG A 180 -9.51 -23.45 2.68
C ARG A 180 -10.44 -24.56 3.17
N ARG A 181 -10.25 -25.05 4.40
CA ARG A 181 -11.13 -26.04 5.02
C ARG A 181 -12.56 -25.56 5.21
N ILE A 182 -12.75 -24.31 5.63
CA ILE A 182 -14.10 -23.73 5.76
C ILE A 182 -14.80 -23.73 4.40
N ILE A 183 -14.12 -23.33 3.34
CA ILE A 183 -14.67 -23.35 1.97
C ILE A 183 -15.03 -24.77 1.55
N LYS A 184 -14.11 -25.74 1.70
CA LYS A 184 -14.39 -27.17 1.45
C LYS A 184 -15.59 -27.68 2.25
N SER A 185 -15.77 -27.23 3.49
CA SER A 185 -16.89 -27.64 4.34
C SER A 185 -18.22 -27.07 3.85
N ILE A 186 -18.21 -25.83 3.37
CA ILE A 186 -19.37 -25.20 2.72
C ILE A 186 -19.73 -26.00 1.46
N ASP A 187 -18.75 -26.27 0.58
CA ASP A 187 -18.98 -27.05 -0.63
C ASP A 187 -19.62 -28.41 -0.30
N ARG A 188 -19.04 -29.16 0.64
CA ARG A 188 -19.55 -30.47 1.07
C ARG A 188 -20.97 -30.39 1.64
N ALA A 189 -21.29 -29.33 2.39
CA ALA A 189 -22.62 -29.18 3.00
C ALA A 189 -23.71 -28.88 1.97
N PHE A 190 -23.37 -28.22 0.85
CA PHE A 190 -24.33 -27.76 -0.15
C PHE A 190 -24.25 -28.51 -1.50
N GLU A 191 -23.28 -29.41 -1.71
CA GLU A 191 -23.07 -30.15 -2.98
C GLU A 191 -24.31 -30.92 -3.46
N HIS A 192 -25.18 -31.31 -2.54
CA HIS A 192 -26.44 -32.02 -2.83
C HIS A 192 -27.68 -31.28 -2.33
N GLU A 193 -27.57 -30.01 -1.92
CA GLU A 193 -28.73 -29.21 -1.51
C GLU A 193 -29.59 -28.85 -2.73
N GLY A 194 -30.89 -29.15 -2.65
CA GLY A 194 -31.87 -28.90 -3.71
C GLY A 194 -32.78 -27.71 -3.45
N ASN A 195 -32.71 -27.11 -2.25
CA ASN A 195 -33.52 -25.97 -1.84
C ASN A 195 -32.73 -24.66 -1.86
N GLU A 196 -32.99 -23.83 -2.87
CA GLU A 196 -32.36 -22.51 -3.03
C GLU A 196 -32.61 -21.57 -1.84
N GLY A 197 -33.78 -21.64 -1.20
CA GLY A 197 -34.11 -20.81 -0.03
C GLY A 197 -33.13 -21.00 1.14
N ARG A 198 -32.69 -22.24 1.38
CA ARG A 198 -31.72 -22.56 2.44
C ARG A 198 -30.33 -22.01 2.15
N LEU A 199 -29.92 -21.98 0.89
CA LEU A 199 -28.66 -21.38 0.48
C LEU A 199 -28.66 -19.87 0.76
N SER A 200 -29.77 -19.19 0.47
CA SER A 200 -29.96 -17.77 0.76
C SER A 200 -29.90 -17.49 2.27
N GLU A 201 -30.68 -18.24 3.07
CA GLU A 201 -30.69 -18.13 4.53
C GLU A 201 -29.29 -18.34 5.15
N PHE A 202 -28.53 -19.31 4.64
CA PHE A 202 -27.16 -19.56 5.10
C PHE A 202 -26.20 -18.43 4.71
N THR A 203 -26.34 -17.89 3.51
CA THR A 203 -25.53 -16.76 3.02
C THR A 203 -25.71 -15.53 3.91
N ASP A 204 -26.95 -15.20 4.27
CA ASP A 204 -27.27 -14.11 5.20
C ASP A 204 -26.67 -14.35 6.58
N LEU A 205 -26.78 -15.59 7.09
CA LEU A 205 -26.22 -15.97 8.38
C LEU A 205 -24.70 -15.81 8.40
N ILE A 206 -24.00 -16.31 7.38
CA ILE A 206 -22.54 -16.19 7.25
C ILE A 206 -22.12 -14.72 7.15
N THR A 207 -22.78 -13.94 6.30
CA THR A 207 -22.50 -12.51 6.13
C THR A 207 -22.65 -11.76 7.46
N LYS A 208 -23.73 -12.01 8.20
CA LYS A 208 -23.95 -11.42 9.53
C LYS A 208 -22.87 -11.83 10.52
N ARG A 209 -22.44 -13.11 10.52
CA ARG A 209 -21.36 -13.60 11.38
C ARG A 209 -20.02 -12.93 11.05
N LEU A 210 -19.66 -12.80 9.77
CA LEU A 210 -18.43 -12.12 9.35
C LEU A 210 -18.45 -10.63 9.73
N ASN A 211 -19.56 -9.93 9.48
CA ASN A 211 -19.74 -8.53 9.86
C ASN A 211 -19.58 -8.32 11.37
N SER A 212 -20.10 -9.24 12.19
CA SER A 212 -19.94 -9.18 13.65
C SER A 212 -18.48 -9.29 14.14
N LYS A 213 -17.57 -9.83 13.31
CA LYS A 213 -16.14 -9.95 13.65
C LYS A 213 -15.34 -8.68 13.33
N ARG A 214 -15.89 -7.75 12.55
CA ARG A 214 -15.21 -6.51 12.16
C ARG A 214 -14.65 -5.73 13.35
N GLY A 215 -15.41 -5.60 14.44
CA GLY A 215 -14.97 -4.90 15.64
C GLY A 215 -13.71 -5.52 16.28
N GLN A 216 -13.65 -6.86 16.34
CA GLN A 216 -12.47 -7.57 16.83
C GLN A 216 -11.27 -7.40 15.90
N ILE A 217 -11.48 -7.46 14.58
CA ILE A 217 -10.42 -7.25 13.59
C ILE A 217 -9.83 -5.84 13.74
N LEU A 218 -10.67 -4.81 13.90
CA LEU A 218 -10.22 -3.43 14.13
C LEU A 218 -9.47 -3.28 15.45
N SER A 219 -9.90 -3.98 16.51
CA SER A 219 -9.19 -3.99 17.79
C SER A 219 -7.80 -4.63 17.66
N ASN A 220 -7.71 -5.76 16.96
CA ASN A 220 -6.43 -6.42 16.68
C ASN A 220 -5.52 -5.51 15.85
N PHE A 221 -6.06 -4.88 14.80
CA PHE A 221 -5.34 -3.92 13.96
C PHE A 221 -4.77 -2.74 14.76
N LYS A 222 -5.56 -2.12 15.67
CA LYS A 222 -5.07 -1.04 16.52
C LYS A 222 -3.88 -1.44 17.40
N LYS A 223 -3.87 -2.67 17.92
CA LYS A 223 -2.73 -3.21 18.69
C LYS A 223 -1.48 -3.42 17.83
N MET A 224 -1.65 -3.58 16.52
CA MET A 224 -0.57 -3.82 15.57
C MET A 224 0.03 -2.52 15.00
N ILE A 225 -0.77 -1.48 14.73
CA ILE A 225 -0.30 -0.20 14.18
C ILE A 225 0.78 0.45 15.06
N THR A 226 0.73 0.28 16.37
CA THR A 226 1.78 0.76 17.29
C THR A 226 3.18 0.19 17.01
N LEU A 227 3.31 -0.79 16.09
CA LEU A 227 4.56 -1.45 15.74
C LEU A 227 5.06 -1.14 14.30
N ASP A 228 4.20 -0.77 13.34
CA ASP A 228 4.52 -0.77 11.89
C ASP A 228 4.58 0.60 11.18
N ASP A 229 4.30 1.72 11.87
CA ASP A 229 4.51 3.09 11.33
C ASP A 229 5.98 3.35 10.90
N ASN A 230 6.88 2.43 11.22
CA ASN A 230 8.31 2.55 10.97
C ASN A 230 8.72 2.24 9.53
N ASN A 231 8.05 1.40 8.73
CA ASN A 231 8.71 0.93 7.48
C ASN A 231 8.84 2.01 6.39
N TYR A 232 7.76 2.64 5.93
CA TYR A 232 7.86 3.74 4.94
C TYR A 232 8.63 4.95 5.50
N ILE A 233 8.36 5.33 6.76
CA ILE A 233 9.10 6.39 7.46
C ILE A 233 10.60 6.07 7.54
N HIS A 234 10.98 4.81 7.77
CA HIS A 234 12.36 4.36 7.79
C HIS A 234 13.00 4.38 6.40
N HIS A 235 12.25 4.03 5.36
CA HIS A 235 12.69 4.17 3.98
C HIS A 235 12.98 5.63 3.63
N ILE A 236 12.03 6.54 3.83
CA ILE A 236 12.25 7.97 3.53
C ILE A 236 13.35 8.59 4.41
N LYS A 237 13.51 8.15 5.67
CA LYS A 237 14.63 8.57 6.55
C LYS A 237 16.00 8.23 5.97
N LYS A 238 16.10 7.14 5.22
CA LYS A 238 17.32 6.65 4.57
C LYS A 238 17.41 7.01 3.08
N ALA A 239 16.39 7.68 2.52
CA ALA A 239 16.36 8.06 1.12
C ALA A 239 17.58 8.93 0.76
N LYS A 240 18.17 8.65 -0.39
CA LYS A 240 19.32 9.40 -0.88
C LYS A 240 18.88 10.76 -1.42
N PHE A 241 19.82 11.71 -1.50
CA PHE A 241 19.61 13.04 -2.06
C PHE A 241 18.85 13.02 -3.40
N ASP A 242 19.30 12.23 -4.36
CA ASP A 242 18.67 12.15 -5.68
C ASP A 242 17.26 11.55 -5.61
N GLU A 243 17.05 10.55 -4.77
CA GLU A 243 15.77 9.87 -4.58
C GLU A 243 14.71 10.81 -3.97
N ILE A 244 15.11 11.68 -3.05
CA ILE A 244 14.18 12.65 -2.44
C ILE A 244 13.59 13.57 -3.51
N ILE A 245 14.44 14.17 -4.34
CA ILE A 245 14.01 15.19 -5.31
C ILE A 245 13.41 14.55 -6.57
N ASP A 246 14.01 13.48 -7.09
CA ASP A 246 13.58 12.89 -8.37
C ASP A 246 12.42 11.90 -8.22
N VAL A 247 12.08 11.48 -6.99
CA VAL A 247 11.01 10.49 -6.75
C VAL A 247 10.03 11.00 -5.69
N HIS A 248 10.48 11.17 -4.44
CA HIS A 248 9.56 11.43 -3.32
C HIS A 248 8.85 12.78 -3.45
N PHE A 249 9.47 13.78 -4.08
CA PHE A 249 8.83 15.09 -4.25
C PHE A 249 7.60 15.08 -5.16
N TYR A 250 7.46 14.06 -6.01
CA TYR A 250 6.34 13.92 -6.93
C TYR A 250 5.14 13.18 -6.30
N LEU A 251 5.35 12.51 -5.17
CA LEU A 251 4.37 11.62 -4.53
C LEU A 251 3.82 12.23 -3.26
N LYS A 252 2.50 12.24 -3.10
CA LYS A 252 1.86 12.74 -1.88
C LYS A 252 2.21 11.84 -0.69
N THR A 253 2.65 12.46 0.40
CA THR A 253 2.98 11.80 1.67
C THR A 253 2.35 12.52 2.86
N THR A 254 2.47 11.95 4.06
CA THR A 254 1.95 12.54 5.30
C THR A 254 2.72 13.82 5.67
N ASN A 255 2.17 14.62 6.58
CA ASN A 255 2.87 15.80 7.12
C ASN A 255 4.23 15.41 7.72
N GLN A 256 4.26 14.33 8.51
CA GLN A 256 5.49 13.78 9.07
C GLN A 256 6.47 13.32 7.98
N GLY A 257 5.97 12.66 6.92
CA GLY A 257 6.81 12.28 5.79
C GLY A 257 7.44 13.49 5.10
N THR A 258 6.65 14.55 4.88
CA THR A 258 7.11 15.82 4.31
C THR A 258 8.23 16.44 5.14
N GLU A 259 8.04 16.53 6.46
CA GLU A 259 9.04 17.06 7.39
C GLU A 259 10.34 16.25 7.35
N ILE A 260 10.25 14.92 7.32
CA ILE A 260 11.43 14.05 7.25
C ILE A 260 12.21 14.23 5.95
N LEU A 261 11.51 14.33 4.81
CA LEU A 261 12.16 14.57 3.51
C LEU A 261 12.88 15.92 3.51
N THR A 262 12.23 16.98 4.01
CA THR A 262 12.85 18.30 4.14
C THR A 262 14.06 18.29 5.09
N GLN A 263 13.93 17.68 6.27
CA GLN A 263 15.02 17.58 7.23
C GLN A 263 16.20 16.77 6.70
N ASN A 264 15.96 15.75 5.87
CA ASN A 264 17.02 15.01 5.21
C ASN A 264 17.84 15.86 4.24
N LEU A 265 17.19 16.74 3.46
CA LEU A 265 17.89 17.69 2.58
C LEU A 265 18.67 18.75 3.37
N LEU A 266 18.19 19.12 4.57
CA LEU A 266 18.82 20.11 5.44
C LEU A 266 19.99 19.55 6.29
N LYS A 267 20.34 18.27 6.16
CA LYS A 267 21.46 17.66 6.91
C LYS A 267 22.82 18.27 6.54
N ASP A 268 23.04 18.56 5.26
CA ASP A 268 24.25 19.22 4.75
C ASP A 268 23.90 20.61 4.23
N LYS A 269 24.21 21.63 5.04
CA LYS A 269 23.98 23.05 4.74
C LYS A 269 25.22 23.73 4.14
N SER A 270 26.20 22.98 3.65
CA SER A 270 27.36 23.56 2.97
C SER A 270 26.93 24.33 1.71
N PRO A 271 27.61 25.42 1.32
CA PRO A 271 27.26 26.17 0.11
C PRO A 271 27.18 25.32 -1.15
N ARG A 272 28.03 24.28 -1.24
CA ARG A 272 28.01 23.31 -2.34
C ARG A 272 26.75 22.45 -2.33
N SER A 273 26.39 21.88 -1.18
CA SER A 273 25.17 21.08 -1.02
C SER A 273 23.92 21.92 -1.30
N LEU A 274 23.84 23.13 -0.75
CA LEU A 274 22.73 24.05 -0.99
C LEU A 274 22.58 24.40 -2.47
N PHE A 275 23.69 24.71 -3.15
CA PHE A 275 23.67 24.94 -4.60
C PHE A 275 23.15 23.70 -5.35
N GLN A 276 23.66 22.52 -5.04
CA GLN A 276 23.23 21.28 -5.69
C GLN A 276 21.74 20.99 -5.47
N THR A 277 21.25 21.16 -4.25
CA THR A 277 19.83 20.97 -3.91
C THR A 277 18.95 21.97 -4.65
N ILE A 278 19.26 23.26 -4.59
CA ILE A 278 18.47 24.31 -5.25
C ILE A 278 18.53 24.16 -6.78
N TYR A 279 19.70 23.89 -7.35
CA TYR A 279 19.87 23.68 -8.80
C TYR A 279 19.06 22.48 -9.30
N LYS A 280 19.06 21.38 -8.53
CA LYS A 280 18.31 20.17 -8.89
C LYS A 280 16.80 20.36 -8.75
N MET A 281 16.39 21.08 -7.69
CA MET A 281 14.98 21.36 -7.37
C MET A 281 14.37 22.38 -8.32
N PHE A 282 15.12 23.42 -8.67
CA PHE A 282 14.70 24.54 -9.50
C PHE A 282 15.68 24.81 -10.65
N PRO A 283 15.81 23.90 -11.63
CA PRO A 283 16.59 24.18 -12.82
C PRO A 283 16.00 25.37 -13.61
N ASP A 284 16.86 26.04 -14.40
CA ASP A 284 16.41 27.10 -15.32
C ASP A 284 15.55 26.54 -16.47
N ASP A 285 15.86 25.31 -16.91
CA ASP A 285 15.04 24.58 -17.87
C ASP A 285 13.88 23.84 -17.17
N PRO A 286 12.66 23.85 -17.74
CA PRO A 286 11.53 23.17 -17.14
C PRO A 286 11.72 21.65 -17.01
N LYS A 287 11.23 21.10 -15.90
CA LYS A 287 11.09 19.66 -15.65
C LYS A 287 9.61 19.27 -15.62
N ASP A 288 9.36 17.98 -15.46
CA ASP A 288 8.08 17.28 -15.38
C ASP A 288 7.28 17.55 -14.09
N TYR A 289 7.26 18.82 -13.65
CA TYR A 289 6.64 19.24 -12.40
C TYR A 289 5.16 18.88 -12.27
N ASN A 290 4.75 18.55 -11.05
CA ASN A 290 3.36 18.50 -10.61
C ASN A 290 3.14 19.40 -9.38
N ASP A 291 1.89 19.55 -8.94
CA ASP A 291 1.55 20.41 -7.79
C ASP A 291 2.31 20.02 -6.51
N THR A 292 2.39 18.71 -6.25
CA THR A 292 3.04 18.15 -5.05
C THR A 292 4.52 18.52 -5.00
N TYR A 293 5.20 18.48 -6.14
CA TYR A 293 6.60 18.88 -6.27
C TYR A 293 6.81 20.33 -5.81
N PHE A 294 5.96 21.26 -6.25
CA PHE A 294 6.07 22.66 -5.83
C PHE A 294 5.67 22.88 -4.37
N MET A 295 4.70 22.12 -3.83
CA MET A 295 4.38 22.18 -2.41
C MET A 295 5.60 21.83 -1.54
N TYR A 296 6.30 20.74 -1.86
CA TYR A 296 7.48 20.32 -1.10
C TYR A 296 8.70 21.21 -1.35
N SER A 297 8.82 21.73 -2.57
CA SER A 297 9.84 22.72 -2.89
C SER A 297 9.65 24.03 -2.11
N LEU A 298 8.41 24.50 -1.96
CA LEU A 298 8.08 25.66 -1.12
C LEU A 298 8.38 25.36 0.35
N ASN A 299 7.98 24.19 0.86
CA ASN A 299 8.27 23.80 2.24
C ASN A 299 9.78 23.81 2.53
N TYR A 300 10.60 23.33 1.59
CA TYR A 300 12.05 23.34 1.70
C TYR A 300 12.62 24.77 1.77
N LEU A 301 12.21 25.68 0.89
CA LEU A 301 12.69 27.07 0.93
C LEU A 301 12.28 27.80 2.22
N LEU A 302 11.04 27.60 2.69
CA LEU A 302 10.57 28.16 3.95
C LEU A 302 11.34 27.60 5.15
N SER A 303 11.61 26.30 5.17
CA SER A 303 12.46 25.68 6.20
C SER A 303 13.90 26.20 6.17
N LEU A 304 14.48 26.43 4.98
CA LEU A 304 15.81 27.04 4.86
C LEU A 304 15.86 28.45 5.47
N GLU A 305 14.83 29.26 5.22
CA GLU A 305 14.75 30.62 5.74
C GLU A 305 14.57 30.63 7.26
N GLN A 306 13.74 29.74 7.79
CA GLN A 306 13.56 29.57 9.23
C GLN A 306 14.86 29.14 9.95
N GLU A 307 15.73 28.38 9.28
CA GLU A 307 17.05 27.97 9.79
C GLU A 307 18.12 29.06 9.64
N GLY A 308 17.78 30.23 9.09
CA GLY A 308 18.70 31.36 8.91
C GLY A 308 19.84 31.09 7.91
N VAL A 309 19.61 30.22 6.93
CA VAL A 309 20.63 29.82 5.96
C VAL A 309 20.73 30.82 4.80
N GLU A 310 21.93 31.32 4.54
CA GLU A 310 22.20 32.14 3.36
C GLU A 310 22.43 31.28 2.11
N ILE A 311 21.93 31.76 0.97
CA ILE A 311 22.11 31.11 -0.33
C ILE A 311 22.89 32.01 -1.28
N ASN A 312 23.72 31.39 -2.12
CA ASN A 312 24.59 32.12 -3.06
C ASN A 312 24.06 32.10 -4.50
N TRP A 313 22.97 31.36 -4.76
CA TRP A 313 22.42 31.19 -6.10
C TRP A 313 20.93 30.83 -6.05
N LEU A 314 20.17 31.36 -7.01
CA LEU A 314 18.80 30.98 -7.37
C LEU A 314 18.69 31.02 -8.90
N PRO A 315 17.79 30.23 -9.51
CA PRO A 315 17.55 30.30 -10.95
C PRO A 315 16.92 31.63 -11.35
N ALA A 316 17.12 32.02 -12.61
CA ALA A 316 16.76 33.35 -13.11
C ALA A 316 15.24 33.62 -13.05
N TRP A 317 14.42 32.56 -13.09
CA TRP A 317 12.97 32.67 -12.99
C TRP A 317 12.47 32.84 -11.55
N LEU A 318 13.27 32.50 -10.53
CA LEU A 318 12.96 32.72 -9.11
C LEU A 318 13.55 34.02 -8.56
N SER A 319 14.72 34.44 -9.02
CA SER A 319 15.33 35.69 -8.59
C SER A 319 16.09 36.35 -9.74
N LYS A 320 15.68 37.57 -10.08
CA LYS A 320 16.36 38.41 -11.09
C LYS A 320 17.26 39.41 -10.36
N GLY A 321 18.57 39.21 -10.37
CA GLY A 321 19.53 40.17 -9.81
C GLY A 321 20.94 39.63 -9.57
N ASN A 322 21.89 40.54 -9.31
CA ASN A 322 23.31 40.19 -9.06
C ASN A 322 23.57 39.59 -7.68
N LYS A 323 22.65 39.75 -6.72
CA LYS A 323 22.68 39.09 -5.41
C LYS A 323 21.35 38.36 -5.18
N PRO A 324 21.32 37.03 -5.21
CA PRO A 324 20.11 36.27 -4.91
C PRO A 324 19.72 36.46 -3.45
N SER A 325 18.44 36.65 -3.19
CA SER A 325 17.86 36.67 -1.84
C SER A 325 16.88 35.51 -1.71
N LEU A 326 17.06 34.69 -0.67
CA LEU A 326 16.15 33.59 -0.35
C LEU A 326 14.72 34.10 -0.16
N GLU A 327 14.56 35.22 0.55
CA GLU A 327 13.27 35.87 0.78
C GLU A 327 12.61 36.29 -0.55
N VAL A 328 13.37 36.90 -1.47
CA VAL A 328 12.87 37.25 -2.81
C VAL A 328 12.46 35.99 -3.59
N GLY A 329 13.25 34.92 -3.50
CA GLY A 329 12.93 33.63 -4.11
C GLY A 329 11.62 33.03 -3.59
N ILE A 330 11.41 33.05 -2.27
CA ILE A 330 10.18 32.58 -1.62
C ILE A 330 8.99 33.43 -2.07
N ILE A 331 9.10 34.76 -2.04
CA ILE A 331 8.04 35.68 -2.51
C ILE A 331 7.62 35.35 -3.95
N ASN A 332 8.60 35.18 -4.84
CA ASN A 332 8.34 34.88 -6.24
C ASN A 332 7.74 33.49 -6.43
N LEU A 333 8.18 32.48 -5.67
CA LEU A 333 7.59 31.15 -5.72
C LEU A 333 6.14 31.17 -5.22
N ILE A 334 5.87 31.81 -4.08
CA ILE A 334 4.51 31.99 -3.53
C ILE A 334 3.61 32.67 -4.58
N LYS A 335 4.05 33.81 -5.13
CA LYS A 335 3.29 34.51 -6.18
C LYS A 335 2.95 33.59 -7.35
N ASN A 336 3.93 32.84 -7.84
CA ASN A 336 3.72 31.92 -8.95
C ASN A 336 2.77 30.78 -8.57
N MET A 337 2.87 30.19 -7.38
CA MET A 337 1.95 29.13 -6.97
C MET A 337 0.52 29.64 -6.76
N LEU A 338 0.34 30.79 -6.12
CA LEU A 338 -0.97 31.38 -5.85
C LEU A 338 -1.72 31.80 -7.12
N ASN A 339 -1.00 32.08 -8.21
CA ASN A 339 -1.58 32.48 -9.50
C ASN A 339 -1.44 31.43 -10.62
N HIS A 340 -1.06 30.20 -10.26
CA HIS A 340 -0.89 29.08 -11.19
C HIS A 340 0.10 29.37 -12.33
N PHE A 341 1.27 29.90 -11.95
CA PHE A 341 2.41 30.25 -12.80
C PHE A 341 2.02 31.14 -13.98
N LYS A 342 1.13 32.13 -13.76
CA LYS A 342 0.60 33.00 -14.82
C LYS A 342 1.70 33.67 -15.67
N GLU A 343 2.82 34.02 -15.06
CA GLU A 343 3.95 34.70 -15.72
C GLU A 343 4.99 33.73 -16.31
N ASN A 344 4.96 32.43 -15.95
CA ASN A 344 5.87 31.42 -16.47
C ASN A 344 5.11 30.39 -17.31
N LYS A 345 4.97 30.72 -18.61
CA LYS A 345 4.18 29.94 -19.57
C LYS A 345 4.59 28.46 -19.64
N SER A 346 5.89 28.15 -19.61
CA SER A 346 6.37 26.78 -19.76
C SER A 346 5.98 25.91 -18.57
N ILE A 347 6.19 26.39 -17.34
CA ILE A 347 5.79 25.66 -16.11
C ILE A 347 4.28 25.52 -16.05
N LYS A 348 3.53 26.59 -16.36
CA LYS A 348 2.06 26.55 -16.42
C LYS A 348 1.55 25.48 -17.39
N ILE A 349 2.12 25.38 -18.60
CA ILE A 349 1.74 24.32 -19.56
C ILE A 349 1.98 22.93 -19.00
N ILE A 350 3.11 22.71 -18.31
CA ILE A 350 3.48 21.39 -17.78
C ILE A 350 2.55 20.98 -16.63
N LEU A 351 2.25 21.89 -15.70
CA LEU A 351 1.32 21.63 -14.60
C LEU A 351 -0.08 21.28 -15.11
N LEU A 352 -0.60 22.08 -16.05
CA LEU A 352 -1.89 21.82 -16.68
C LEU A 352 -1.88 20.49 -17.45
N ALA A 353 -0.78 20.15 -18.14
CA ALA A 353 -0.64 18.86 -18.81
C ALA A 353 -0.66 17.69 -17.81
N SER A 354 0.11 17.78 -16.71
CA SER A 354 0.12 16.77 -15.63
C SER A 354 -1.29 16.54 -15.07
N ASN A 355 -2.01 17.61 -14.74
CA ASN A 355 -3.36 17.51 -14.19
C ASN A 355 -4.37 16.99 -15.22
N THR A 356 -4.25 17.38 -16.50
CA THR A 356 -5.05 16.80 -17.59
C THR A 356 -4.76 15.30 -17.81
N PHE A 357 -3.49 14.87 -17.78
CA PHE A 357 -3.15 13.45 -17.85
C PHE A 357 -3.77 12.66 -16.71
N ARG A 358 -3.73 13.20 -15.48
CA ARG A 358 -4.38 12.56 -14.34
C ARG A 358 -5.88 12.38 -14.55
N ARG A 359 -6.59 13.42 -15.01
CA ARG A 359 -8.03 13.34 -15.29
C ARG A 359 -8.35 12.34 -16.40
N ILE A 360 -7.59 12.35 -17.49
CA ILE A 360 -7.74 11.37 -18.58
C ILE A 360 -7.49 9.94 -18.08
N ASN A 361 -6.40 9.70 -17.34
CA ASN A 361 -6.09 8.38 -16.79
C ASN A 361 -7.20 7.89 -15.86
N LYS A 362 -7.79 8.80 -15.06
CA LYS A 362 -8.92 8.46 -14.20
C LYS A 362 -10.17 8.11 -15.01
N ILE A 363 -10.50 8.89 -16.04
CA ILE A 363 -11.58 8.56 -16.98
C ILE A 363 -11.36 7.16 -17.56
N LEU A 364 -10.17 6.89 -18.09
CA LEU A 364 -9.82 5.59 -18.68
C LEU A 364 -9.87 4.45 -17.67
N SER A 365 -9.52 4.68 -16.40
CA SER A 365 -9.61 3.65 -15.36
C SER A 365 -11.04 3.18 -15.06
N ILE A 366 -12.02 4.06 -15.30
CA ILE A 366 -13.45 3.77 -15.13
C ILE A 366 -14.03 3.15 -16.39
N LEU A 367 -13.63 3.66 -17.56
CA LEU A 367 -14.18 3.23 -18.84
C LEU A 367 -13.57 1.90 -19.34
N LEU A 368 -12.31 1.61 -19.00
CA LEU A 368 -11.59 0.44 -19.52
C LEU A 368 -11.47 -0.68 -18.47
N PRO A 369 -12.13 -1.84 -18.67
CA PRO A 369 -12.07 -2.97 -17.73
C PRO A 369 -10.65 -3.49 -17.45
N ILE A 370 -9.72 -3.29 -18.39
CA ILE A 370 -8.34 -3.73 -18.26
C ILE A 370 -7.64 -3.12 -17.05
N GLN A 371 -7.95 -1.87 -16.70
CA GLN A 371 -7.34 -1.19 -15.55
C GLN A 371 -7.75 -1.83 -14.24
N LYS A 372 -9.04 -2.18 -14.12
CA LYS A 372 -9.55 -2.94 -12.98
C LYS A 372 -8.89 -4.32 -12.88
N ASN A 373 -8.74 -5.03 -14.00
CA ASN A 373 -8.08 -6.35 -14.01
C ASN A 373 -6.62 -6.27 -13.55
N ILE A 374 -5.87 -5.25 -14.00
CA ILE A 374 -4.48 -5.02 -13.56
C ILE A 374 -4.46 -4.75 -12.05
N ALA A 375 -5.35 -3.90 -11.55
CA ALA A 375 -5.44 -3.59 -10.13
C ALA A 375 -5.82 -4.80 -9.26
N THR A 376 -6.72 -5.67 -9.75
CA THR A 376 -7.03 -6.96 -9.11
C THR A 376 -5.79 -7.84 -9.04
N LEU A 377 -5.00 -7.94 -10.12
CA LEU A 377 -3.78 -8.75 -10.13
C LEU A 377 -2.71 -8.20 -9.16
N GLU A 378 -2.49 -6.89 -9.12
CA GLU A 378 -1.56 -6.27 -8.17
C GLU A 378 -2.04 -6.42 -6.72
N HIS A 379 -3.36 -6.32 -6.49
CA HIS A 379 -3.95 -6.63 -5.18
C HIS A 379 -3.67 -8.07 -4.77
N LEU A 380 -3.93 -9.05 -5.64
CA LEU A 380 -3.70 -10.47 -5.38
C LEU A 380 -2.21 -10.76 -5.16
N LYS A 381 -1.33 -10.16 -5.98
CA LYS A 381 0.12 -10.29 -5.84
C LYS A 381 0.60 -9.75 -4.50
N THR A 382 0.12 -8.57 -4.10
CA THR A 382 0.39 -7.99 -2.77
C THR A 382 -0.07 -8.98 -1.70
N ARG A 383 -1.33 -9.44 -1.79
CA ARG A 383 -1.91 -10.39 -0.83
C ARG A 383 -1.09 -11.67 -0.70
N TYR A 384 -0.54 -12.17 -1.79
CA TYR A 384 0.26 -13.38 -1.84
C TYR A 384 1.68 -13.18 -1.29
N THR A 385 2.34 -12.08 -1.64
CA THR A 385 3.79 -11.92 -1.43
C THR A 385 4.19 -11.09 -0.21
N GLU A 386 3.43 -10.05 0.13
CA GLU A 386 3.81 -9.12 1.19
C GLU A 386 3.56 -9.69 2.59
N ASN A 387 4.27 -9.18 3.59
CA ASN A 387 4.05 -9.62 4.98
C ASN A 387 2.61 -9.32 5.43
N GLU A 388 1.92 -10.30 6.03
CA GLU A 388 0.51 -10.20 6.40
C GLU A 388 0.19 -9.05 7.37
N PHE A 389 1.21 -8.59 8.10
CA PHE A 389 1.11 -7.56 9.12
C PHE A 389 1.65 -6.20 8.67
N SER A 390 2.10 -6.09 7.42
CA SER A 390 2.63 -4.84 6.87
C SER A 390 1.52 -3.86 6.48
N TRP A 391 1.82 -2.57 6.53
CA TRP A 391 0.91 -1.51 6.08
C TRP A 391 0.45 -1.69 4.64
N ILE A 392 1.36 -2.06 3.73
CA ILE A 392 1.05 -2.29 2.32
C ILE A 392 0.02 -3.42 2.14
N GLN A 393 0.15 -4.51 2.90
CA GLN A 393 -0.82 -5.60 2.90
C GLN A 393 -2.18 -5.13 3.45
N ILE A 394 -2.17 -4.35 4.53
CA ILE A 394 -3.40 -3.92 5.19
C ILE A 394 -4.21 -2.98 4.29
N MET A 395 -3.54 -2.02 3.65
CA MET A 395 -4.17 -1.02 2.77
C MET A 395 -4.44 -1.55 1.36
N SER A 396 -3.90 -2.71 0.99
CA SER A 396 -4.08 -3.28 -0.33
C SER A 396 -5.56 -3.54 -0.64
N SER A 397 -6.03 -2.89 -1.69
CA SER A 397 -7.35 -3.06 -2.31
C SER A 397 -7.23 -2.76 -3.81
N GLU A 398 -8.19 -3.25 -4.61
CA GLU A 398 -8.23 -2.93 -6.04
C GLU A 398 -8.25 -1.41 -6.27
N ASN A 399 -9.13 -0.69 -5.56
CA ASN A 399 -9.24 0.77 -5.67
C ASN A 399 -7.93 1.47 -5.31
N HIS A 400 -7.22 1.01 -4.27
CA HIS A 400 -5.91 1.58 -3.91
C HIS A 400 -4.88 1.40 -5.04
N HIS A 401 -4.83 0.21 -5.66
CA HIS A 401 -3.93 -0.05 -6.79
C HIS A 401 -4.28 0.75 -8.05
N ILE A 402 -5.57 1.04 -8.28
CA ILE A 402 -5.98 1.98 -9.32
C ILE A 402 -5.38 3.36 -9.05
N LEU A 403 -5.52 3.89 -7.82
CA LEU A 403 -4.98 5.20 -7.46
C LEU A 403 -3.46 5.29 -7.59
N LEU A 404 -2.73 4.26 -7.15
CA LEU A 404 -1.28 4.16 -7.36
C LEU A 404 -0.92 4.16 -8.84
N GLY A 405 -1.69 3.43 -9.66
CA GLY A 405 -1.56 3.43 -11.12
C GLY A 405 -1.76 4.82 -11.72
N LEU A 406 -2.78 5.57 -11.27
CA LEU A 406 -3.03 6.94 -11.74
C LEU A 406 -1.82 7.86 -11.51
N ASP A 407 -1.24 7.82 -10.30
CA ASP A 407 -0.04 8.60 -9.99
C ASP A 407 1.11 8.23 -10.94
N GLN A 408 1.40 6.94 -11.10
CA GLN A 408 2.50 6.48 -11.94
C GLN A 408 2.32 6.82 -13.43
N PHE A 409 1.12 6.61 -13.98
CA PHE A 409 0.84 6.92 -15.39
C PHE A 409 0.90 8.42 -15.66
N THR A 410 0.44 9.26 -14.73
CA THR A 410 0.55 10.71 -14.84
C THR A 410 2.00 11.18 -14.84
N LEU A 411 2.84 10.63 -13.95
CA LEU A 411 4.27 10.98 -13.91
C LEU A 411 4.97 10.61 -15.22
N ASN A 412 4.77 9.39 -15.72
CA ASN A 412 5.37 8.95 -16.98
C ASN A 412 4.92 9.82 -18.16
N ALA A 413 3.61 10.12 -18.27
CA ALA A 413 3.08 10.95 -19.34
C ALA A 413 3.61 12.39 -19.29
N THR A 414 3.79 12.94 -18.07
CA THR A 414 4.34 14.29 -17.88
C THR A 414 5.82 14.33 -18.22
N PHE A 415 6.59 13.29 -17.83
CA PHE A 415 7.98 13.13 -18.22
C PHE A 415 8.13 13.10 -19.75
N ASP A 416 7.36 12.25 -20.44
CA ASP A 416 7.39 12.15 -21.91
C ASP A 416 6.99 13.46 -22.60
N PHE A 417 6.03 14.18 -22.02
CA PHE A 417 5.63 15.50 -22.51
C PHE A 417 6.79 16.50 -22.41
N VAL A 418 7.50 16.55 -21.27
CA VAL A 418 8.64 17.46 -21.10
C VAL A 418 9.81 17.08 -21.99
N GLN A 419 10.08 15.79 -22.13
CA GLN A 419 11.09 15.27 -23.05
C GLN A 419 10.84 15.71 -24.49
N SER A 420 9.59 15.67 -24.92
CA SER A 420 9.19 15.99 -26.28
C SER A 420 9.30 17.48 -26.63
N PHE A 421 9.11 18.38 -25.66
CA PHE A 421 8.95 19.82 -25.94
C PHE A 421 9.96 20.75 -25.25
N TYR A 422 10.74 20.25 -24.29
CA TYR A 422 11.63 21.10 -23.49
C TYR A 422 13.07 20.60 -23.38
N GLN A 423 13.36 19.29 -23.42
CA GLN A 423 14.75 18.81 -23.27
C GLN A 423 15.68 19.13 -24.46
N LYS A 424 15.20 19.06 -25.70
CA LYS A 424 16.06 19.28 -26.90
C LYS A 424 15.98 20.68 -27.46
N ASN A 425 14.78 21.27 -27.49
CA ASN A 425 14.52 22.63 -27.95
C ASN A 425 13.24 23.12 -27.29
N LYS A 426 13.36 24.10 -26.39
CA LYS A 426 12.21 24.72 -25.72
C LYS A 426 11.20 25.26 -26.74
N ASN A 427 10.00 24.67 -26.78
CA ASN A 427 8.95 25.06 -27.71
C ASN A 427 7.56 25.13 -27.04
N ASP A 428 7.31 26.26 -26.38
CA ASP A 428 6.03 26.54 -25.71
C ASP A 428 4.82 26.46 -26.67
N ASN A 429 5.01 26.77 -27.95
CA ASN A 429 3.92 26.78 -28.93
C ASN A 429 3.47 25.36 -29.29
N LEU A 430 4.43 24.46 -29.50
CA LEU A 430 4.13 23.05 -29.77
C LEU A 430 3.59 22.34 -28.53
N ALA A 431 4.15 22.62 -27.35
CA ALA A 431 3.64 22.12 -26.08
C ALA A 431 2.19 22.59 -25.83
N MET A 432 1.90 23.87 -26.08
CA MET A 432 0.53 24.41 -25.99
C MET A 432 -0.43 23.73 -26.96
N LYS A 433 -0.01 23.48 -28.21
CA LYS A 433 -0.82 22.75 -29.18
C LYS A 433 -1.13 21.35 -28.64
N LYS A 434 -0.13 20.65 -28.09
CA LYS A 434 -0.34 19.31 -27.52
C LYS A 434 -1.26 19.33 -26.31
N LEU A 435 -1.13 20.31 -25.42
CA LEU A 435 -2.03 20.49 -24.28
C LEU A 435 -3.49 20.67 -24.73
N LYS A 436 -3.73 21.48 -25.77
CA LYS A 436 -5.07 21.62 -26.35
C LYS A 436 -5.60 20.33 -26.96
N GLU A 437 -4.74 19.52 -27.60
CA GLU A 437 -5.12 18.18 -28.06
C GLU A 437 -5.55 17.27 -26.90
N LEU A 438 -4.86 17.35 -25.76
CA LEU A 438 -5.23 16.60 -24.55
C LEU A 438 -6.61 17.03 -24.02
N TRP A 439 -6.87 18.34 -23.94
CA TRP A 439 -8.19 18.84 -23.54
C TRP A 439 -9.30 18.43 -24.49
N ASN A 440 -9.05 18.50 -25.81
CA ASN A 440 -10.02 18.04 -26.79
C ASN A 440 -10.29 16.55 -26.64
N PHE A 441 -9.26 15.74 -26.39
CA PHE A 441 -9.41 14.31 -26.12
C PHE A 441 -10.21 14.04 -24.84
N GLU A 442 -9.93 14.75 -23.76
CA GLU A 442 -10.68 14.70 -22.50
C GLU A 442 -12.17 15.04 -22.72
N CYS A 443 -12.45 16.14 -23.42
CA CYS A 443 -13.81 16.54 -23.78
C CYS A 443 -14.51 15.49 -24.67
N SER A 444 -13.80 14.92 -25.65
CA SER A 444 -14.33 13.87 -26.51
C SER A 444 -14.73 12.63 -25.72
N LEU A 445 -13.89 12.17 -24.79
CA LEU A 445 -14.22 11.04 -23.92
C LEU A 445 -15.47 11.30 -23.09
N LEU A 446 -15.58 12.48 -22.45
CA LEU A 446 -16.75 12.80 -21.63
C LEU A 446 -18.03 12.98 -22.45
N ASN A 447 -17.93 13.51 -23.67
CA ASN A 447 -19.06 13.62 -24.59
C ASN A 447 -19.53 12.24 -25.10
N GLU A 448 -18.61 11.31 -25.35
CA GLU A 448 -18.93 9.94 -25.74
C GLU A 448 -19.57 9.15 -24.59
N TYR A 449 -19.16 9.42 -23.34
CA TYR A 449 -19.63 8.74 -22.13
C TYR A 449 -20.29 9.72 -21.14
N PRO A 450 -21.50 10.24 -21.44
CA PRO A 450 -22.16 11.26 -20.61
C PRO A 450 -22.55 10.77 -19.21
N ASN A 451 -22.59 9.45 -18.98
CA ASN A 451 -22.83 8.82 -17.69
C ASN A 451 -21.54 8.62 -16.85
N TYR A 452 -20.38 9.14 -17.28
CA TYR A 452 -19.10 9.01 -16.57
C TYR A 452 -19.20 9.31 -15.07
N ILE A 453 -19.86 10.41 -14.67
CA ILE A 453 -19.99 10.78 -13.25
C ILE A 453 -20.81 9.76 -12.44
N GLU A 454 -21.78 9.09 -13.06
CA GLU A 454 -22.55 8.03 -12.40
C GLU A 454 -21.68 6.80 -12.20
N LEU A 455 -20.92 6.39 -13.23
CA LEU A 455 -19.95 5.30 -13.15
C LEU A 455 -18.84 5.56 -12.12
N LEU A 456 -18.35 6.80 -12.04
CA LEU A 456 -17.37 7.23 -11.05
C LEU A 456 -17.92 7.08 -9.62
N LYS A 457 -19.17 7.49 -9.38
CA LYS A 457 -19.83 7.37 -8.08
C LYS A 457 -20.05 5.92 -7.66
N GLU A 458 -20.38 5.05 -8.62
CA GLU A 458 -20.52 3.60 -8.36
C GLU A 458 -19.17 2.95 -8.04
N SER A 459 -18.08 3.45 -8.62
CA SER A 459 -16.73 2.89 -8.42
C SER A 459 -16.12 3.28 -7.07
N ASP A 460 -16.42 4.48 -6.57
CA ASP A 460 -15.95 5.07 -5.30
C ASP A 460 -14.53 4.64 -4.90
N TYR A 461 -13.53 5.22 -5.58
CA TYR A 461 -12.12 4.92 -5.28
C TYR A 461 -11.66 5.42 -3.90
N GLY A 462 -12.49 6.17 -3.15
CA GLY A 462 -12.12 6.71 -1.84
C GLY A 462 -11.02 7.78 -1.91
N GLU A 463 -10.93 8.52 -3.01
CA GLU A 463 -9.99 9.64 -3.13
C GLU A 463 -10.33 10.74 -2.11
N MET A 464 -9.33 11.22 -1.37
CA MET A 464 -9.49 12.37 -0.47
C MET A 464 -9.64 13.70 -1.21
N HIS A 465 -9.07 13.81 -2.40
CA HIS A 465 -9.13 15.02 -3.23
C HIS A 465 -9.63 14.64 -4.63
N PRO A 466 -10.74 15.23 -5.10
CA PRO A 466 -11.32 14.84 -6.36
C PRO A 466 -10.45 15.32 -7.53
N THR A 467 -9.94 14.35 -8.29
CA THR A 467 -9.16 14.58 -9.51
C THR A 467 -9.92 15.43 -10.55
N GLU A 468 -11.24 15.28 -10.66
CA GLU A 468 -12.08 15.95 -11.67
C GLU A 468 -12.13 17.47 -11.53
N ALA A 469 -12.13 18.00 -10.31
CA ALA A 469 -12.19 19.45 -10.08
C ALA A 469 -10.85 20.15 -10.30
N THR A 470 -9.76 19.39 -10.17
CA THR A 470 -8.40 19.92 -10.15
C THR A 470 -8.06 20.55 -11.49
N ASP A 471 -7.72 21.84 -11.45
CA ASP A 471 -7.45 22.71 -12.59
C ASP A 471 -8.59 22.78 -13.62
N VAL A 472 -9.82 22.64 -13.14
CA VAL A 472 -11.04 22.97 -13.89
C VAL A 472 -11.80 24.05 -13.14
N VAL A 473 -12.08 23.79 -11.86
CA VAL A 473 -12.77 24.72 -10.96
C VAL A 473 -12.02 24.93 -9.64
N TYR A 474 -11.02 24.09 -9.36
CA TYR A 474 -10.27 24.06 -8.10
C TYR A 474 -8.77 24.15 -8.37
N ASP A 475 -8.10 25.14 -7.77
CA ASP A 475 -6.65 25.33 -7.89
C ASP A 475 -5.91 24.52 -6.82
N SER A 476 -5.49 23.31 -7.20
CA SER A 476 -4.80 22.39 -6.30
C SER A 476 -3.42 22.91 -5.91
N LEU A 477 -2.68 23.52 -6.84
CA LEU A 477 -1.38 24.14 -6.58
C LEU A 477 -1.48 25.30 -5.58
N GLY A 478 -2.37 26.25 -5.83
CA GLY A 478 -2.57 27.40 -4.96
C GLY A 478 -3.06 27.00 -3.58
N HIS A 479 -4.01 26.05 -3.52
CA HIS A 479 -4.43 25.46 -2.25
C HIS A 479 -3.27 24.80 -1.49
N GLY A 480 -2.47 23.99 -2.19
CA GLY A 480 -1.30 23.33 -1.64
C GLY A 480 -0.28 24.32 -1.05
N ALA A 481 -0.06 25.45 -1.73
CA ALA A 481 0.79 26.53 -1.22
C ALA A 481 0.29 27.05 0.13
N LEU A 482 -1.01 27.36 0.26
CA LEU A 482 -1.59 27.86 1.51
C LEU A 482 -1.47 26.84 2.65
N CYS A 483 -1.66 25.54 2.37
CA CYS A 483 -1.48 24.46 3.34
C CYS A 483 -0.05 24.38 3.89
N ILE A 484 0.96 24.70 3.06
CA ILE A 484 2.35 24.78 3.50
C ILE A 484 2.60 26.08 4.26
N ILE A 485 2.18 27.23 3.72
CA ILE A 485 2.44 28.56 4.30
C ILE A 485 1.84 28.71 5.70
N LYS A 486 0.67 28.12 5.96
CA LYS A 486 0.04 28.13 7.30
C LYS A 486 0.93 27.61 8.43
N LYS A 487 1.97 26.82 8.10
CA LYS A 487 2.95 26.31 9.08
C LYS A 487 4.00 27.37 9.49
N TYR A 488 4.07 28.50 8.77
CA TYR A 488 5.10 29.52 8.90
C TYR A 488 4.45 30.91 9.11
N PRO A 489 4.27 31.36 10.38
CA PRO A 489 3.50 32.57 10.70
C PRO A 489 3.95 33.86 9.98
N LYS A 490 5.26 34.07 9.84
CA LYS A 490 5.84 35.21 9.08
C LYS A 490 5.25 35.29 7.67
N TRP A 491 5.18 34.14 7.00
CA TRP A 491 4.76 34.07 5.61
C TRP A 491 3.24 34.10 5.46
N GLU A 492 2.51 33.58 6.45
CA GLU A 492 1.05 33.73 6.53
C GLU A 492 0.63 35.20 6.64
N GLU A 493 1.28 35.97 7.53
CA GLU A 493 1.06 37.42 7.65
C GLU A 493 1.39 38.14 6.34
N TYR A 494 2.56 37.85 5.75
CA TYR A 494 2.99 38.47 4.51
C TYR A 494 2.01 38.25 3.34
N ILE A 495 1.46 37.04 3.15
CA ILE A 495 0.52 36.79 2.06
C ILE A 495 -0.85 37.44 2.30
N LEU A 496 -1.29 37.59 3.55
CA LEU A 496 -2.52 38.29 3.89
C LEU A 496 -2.43 39.78 3.60
N GLU A 497 -1.25 40.38 3.78
CA GLU A 497 -1.00 41.78 3.45
C GLU A 497 -0.84 42.01 1.94
N ASN A 498 -0.10 41.14 1.24
CA ASN A 498 0.36 41.41 -0.12
C ASN A 498 -0.41 40.66 -1.22
N TYR A 499 -1.05 39.54 -0.90
CA TYR A 499 -1.72 38.66 -1.86
C TYR A 499 -3.18 38.32 -1.48
N LYS A 500 -3.82 39.18 -0.68
CA LYS A 500 -5.20 38.96 -0.23
C LYS A 500 -6.18 38.62 -1.36
N LYS A 501 -6.07 39.32 -2.49
CA LYS A 501 -6.92 39.07 -3.67
C LYS A 501 -6.74 37.67 -4.25
N ASP A 502 -5.51 37.17 -4.30
CA ASP A 502 -5.25 35.80 -4.77
C ASP A 502 -5.80 34.77 -3.79
N ILE A 503 -5.72 35.04 -2.48
CA ILE A 503 -6.33 34.19 -1.43
C ILE A 503 -7.86 34.19 -1.57
N GLU A 504 -8.49 35.34 -1.81
CA GLU A 504 -9.94 35.46 -2.08
C GLU A 504 -10.34 34.68 -3.35
N ASN A 505 -9.52 34.72 -4.39
CA ASN A 505 -9.76 33.91 -5.60
C ASN A 505 -9.69 32.41 -5.29
N LEU A 506 -8.69 31.96 -4.54
CA LEU A 506 -8.57 30.55 -4.13
C LEU A 506 -9.72 30.13 -3.22
N PHE A 507 -10.17 31.01 -2.33
CA PHE A 507 -11.38 30.81 -1.53
C PHE A 507 -12.61 30.61 -2.41
N ASN A 508 -12.80 31.46 -3.42
CA ASN A 508 -13.90 31.36 -4.39
C ASN A 508 -13.81 30.13 -5.31
N MET A 509 -12.62 29.52 -5.44
CA MET A 509 -12.42 28.22 -6.09
C MET A 509 -12.62 27.03 -5.15
N GLY A 510 -12.86 27.29 -3.86
CA GLY A 510 -13.18 26.27 -2.87
C GLY A 510 -12.03 25.81 -1.97
N SER A 511 -10.94 26.58 -1.88
CA SER A 511 -9.84 26.27 -0.96
C SER A 511 -10.25 26.44 0.50
N TRP A 512 -10.30 25.32 1.25
CA TRP A 512 -10.56 25.38 2.70
C TRP A 512 -9.43 26.07 3.45
N ALA A 513 -8.19 26.01 2.95
CA ALA A 513 -7.06 26.70 3.57
C ALA A 513 -7.22 28.23 3.45
N ALA A 514 -7.67 28.71 2.28
CA ALA A 514 -7.98 30.13 2.08
C ALA A 514 -9.15 30.58 2.97
N LYS A 515 -10.21 29.75 3.09
CA LYS A 515 -11.33 30.01 3.99
C LYS A 515 -10.89 30.28 5.42
N LEU A 516 -10.02 29.42 5.97
CA LEU A 516 -9.50 29.58 7.32
C LEU A 516 -8.61 30.82 7.47
N MET A 517 -7.74 31.09 6.49
CA MET A 517 -6.86 32.27 6.50
C MET A 517 -7.65 33.60 6.45
N LEU A 518 -8.79 33.61 5.77
CA LEU A 518 -9.69 34.77 5.72
C LEU A 518 -10.58 34.91 6.97
N GLY A 519 -10.44 34.02 7.95
CA GLY A 519 -11.12 34.10 9.25
C GLY A 519 -12.52 33.47 9.29
N TYR A 520 -12.93 32.73 8.27
CA TYR A 520 -14.21 32.01 8.27
C TYR A 520 -14.12 30.71 9.07
N SER A 521 -15.24 30.32 9.70
CA SER A 521 -15.29 29.03 10.43
C SER A 521 -15.37 27.84 9.47
N PRO A 522 -14.82 26.66 9.82
CA PRO A 522 -14.89 25.47 8.96
C PRO A 522 -16.32 25.12 8.53
N GLU A 523 -17.30 25.29 9.41
CA GLU A 523 -18.70 24.89 9.23
C GLU A 523 -19.56 25.91 8.45
N GLU A 524 -19.06 27.13 8.23
CA GLU A 524 -19.80 28.21 7.60
C GLU A 524 -20.00 27.95 6.10
N LYS A 525 -21.24 27.75 5.66
CA LYS A 525 -21.53 27.57 4.23
C LYS A 525 -21.47 28.91 3.51
N VAL A 526 -20.50 29.06 2.62
CA VAL A 526 -20.35 30.29 1.82
C VAL A 526 -20.59 29.98 0.35
N GLN A 527 -21.37 30.84 -0.31
CA GLN A 527 -21.60 30.73 -1.74
C GLN A 527 -20.35 31.18 -2.50
N LEU A 528 -19.77 30.26 -3.27
CA LEU A 528 -18.63 30.53 -4.15
C LEU A 528 -19.07 31.34 -5.36
N SER A 529 -18.32 32.39 -5.72
CA SER A 529 -18.71 33.37 -6.74
C SER A 529 -17.65 33.60 -7.82
N ILE A 530 -16.96 32.55 -8.27
CA ILE A 530 -15.96 32.70 -9.33
C ILE A 530 -16.56 32.72 -10.74
N GLN A 531 -16.07 33.63 -11.58
CA GLN A 531 -16.52 33.74 -12.97
C GLN A 531 -15.79 32.74 -13.87
N ASN A 532 -16.50 32.21 -14.87
CA ASN A 532 -15.90 31.30 -15.85
C ASN A 532 -14.76 31.95 -16.65
N ASN A 533 -14.79 33.27 -16.85
CA ASN A 533 -13.68 33.96 -17.51
C ASN A 533 -12.38 33.85 -16.72
N ASP A 534 -12.44 34.01 -15.39
CA ASP A 534 -11.26 33.91 -14.52
C ASP A 534 -10.71 32.48 -14.50
N LEU A 535 -11.59 31.48 -14.45
CA LEU A 535 -11.21 30.07 -14.55
C LEU A 535 -10.59 29.73 -15.92
N ALA A 536 -11.16 30.25 -17.01
CA ALA A 536 -10.66 30.00 -18.35
C ALA A 536 -9.30 30.66 -18.57
N GLU A 537 -9.10 31.88 -18.07
CA GLU A 537 -7.80 32.54 -18.08
C GLU A 537 -6.76 31.73 -17.29
N ARG A 538 -7.16 31.25 -16.10
CA ARG A 538 -6.26 30.53 -15.20
C ARG A 538 -5.88 29.15 -15.73
N PHE A 539 -6.83 28.31 -16.14
CA PHE A 539 -6.57 26.91 -16.46
C PHE A 539 -6.57 26.57 -17.96
N PHE A 540 -7.16 27.42 -18.81
CA PHE A 540 -7.39 27.09 -20.23
C PHE A 540 -6.88 28.14 -21.21
N PHE A 541 -6.02 29.07 -20.78
CA PHE A 541 -5.51 30.19 -21.60
C PHE A 541 -6.62 30.93 -22.38
N ASN A 542 -7.73 31.23 -21.68
CA ASN A 542 -8.95 31.87 -22.19
C ASN A 542 -9.83 31.01 -23.11
N ASP A 543 -9.60 29.70 -23.20
CA ASP A 543 -10.51 28.78 -23.89
C ASP A 543 -11.75 28.47 -23.02
N LEU A 544 -12.75 29.36 -23.11
CA LEU A 544 -14.03 29.20 -22.41
C LEU A 544 -14.81 27.98 -22.86
N ASN A 545 -14.67 27.53 -24.11
CA ASN A 545 -15.44 26.41 -24.62
C ASN A 545 -15.02 25.12 -23.91
N THR A 546 -13.70 24.87 -23.84
CA THR A 546 -13.14 23.74 -23.11
C THR A 546 -13.55 23.77 -21.63
N LEU A 547 -13.43 24.91 -20.96
CA LEU A 547 -13.87 25.06 -19.56
C LEU A 547 -15.35 24.71 -19.39
N ASN A 548 -16.23 25.26 -20.24
CA ASN A 548 -17.66 25.04 -20.12
C ASN A 548 -18.02 23.55 -20.31
N ILE A 549 -17.38 22.87 -21.26
CA ILE A 549 -17.61 21.43 -21.48
C ILE A 549 -17.18 20.63 -20.24
N LEU A 550 -15.95 20.80 -19.76
CA LEU A 550 -15.42 20.05 -18.63
C LEU A 550 -16.17 20.35 -17.32
N SER A 551 -16.42 21.63 -17.02
CA SER A 551 -17.14 22.03 -15.80
C SER A 551 -18.59 21.53 -15.77
N ASN A 552 -19.26 21.47 -16.92
CA ASN A 552 -20.61 20.90 -17.04
C ASN A 552 -20.59 19.37 -16.81
N HIS A 553 -19.68 18.65 -17.45
CA HIS A 553 -19.57 17.20 -17.30
C HIS A 553 -19.24 16.78 -15.87
N TYR A 554 -18.31 17.49 -15.22
CA TYR A 554 -17.93 17.17 -13.85
C TYR A 554 -18.92 17.67 -12.78
N ARG A 555 -19.98 18.40 -13.18
CA ARG A 555 -21.07 18.87 -12.30
C ARG A 555 -20.61 19.62 -11.03
N TYR A 556 -19.46 20.31 -11.08
CA TYR A 556 -18.94 21.09 -9.95
C TYR A 556 -19.60 22.47 -9.83
N ARG A 557 -20.85 22.52 -9.35
CA ARG A 557 -21.48 23.68 -8.68
C ARG A 557 -22.53 23.10 -7.73
N SER A 558 -22.56 23.34 -6.42
CA SER A 558 -22.39 24.57 -5.65
C SER A 558 -22.26 24.17 -4.18
N TYR A 559 -21.58 24.97 -3.36
CA TYR A 559 -21.37 24.86 -1.90
C TYR A 559 -20.14 24.06 -1.42
N ILE A 560 -19.38 24.70 -0.54
CA ILE A 560 -18.45 24.11 0.44
C ILE A 560 -18.95 24.42 1.83
#